data_AF-A0A2M7BKR6-F1
#
_entry.id   AF-A0A2M7BKR6-F1
#
_cell.length_a   1.000
_cell.length_b   1.000
_cell.length_c   1.000
_cell.angle_alpha   90.00
_cell.angle_beta   90.00
_cell.angle_gamma   90.00
#
_symmetry.space_group_name_H-M   'P 1'
#
loop_
_entity.id
_entity.type
_entity.pdbx_description
1 polymer ?
#
loop_
_entity_poly.entity_id
_entity_poly.type
_entity_poly.pdbx_seq_one_letter_code
_entity_poly.pdbx_strand_id
1 'polypeptide(L)'
;KNRWECDFIVRDADAVNLQAIQVCWTLTAGNRERELRGLLAAMEKLSLPRGLILTYDEEESLPAAPGRRITVMPVWKWLLN
;
A
#
# COMPACT_ATOMS: atom_id res chain seq x y z
N LYS A 1 -22.14 1.16 -3.75
CA LYS A 1 -20.94 1.87 -3.24
C LYS A 1 -19.82 0.83 -3.15
N ASN A 2 -18.87 0.83 -4.08
CA ASN A 2 -17.71 -0.06 -4.00
C ASN A 2 -16.81 0.44 -2.88
N ARG A 3 -16.82 -0.25 -1.74
CA ARG A 3 -15.88 -0.01 -0.65
C ARG A 3 -14.60 -0.74 -1.03
N TRP A 4 -13.66 -0.01 -1.61
CA TRP A 4 -12.28 -0.49 -1.69
C TRP A 4 -11.69 -0.37 -0.29
N GLU A 5 -11.12 -1.45 0.20
CA GLU A 5 -10.57 -1.54 1.56
C GLU A 5 -9.05 -1.59 1.47
N CYS A 6 -8.40 -0.93 2.43
CA CYS A 6 -6.96 -0.99 2.65
C CYS A 6 -6.78 -1.61 4.04
N ASP A 7 -5.90 -2.61 4.18
CA ASP A 7 -5.83 -3.41 5.41
C ASP A 7 -5.41 -2.59 6.62
N PHE A 8 -4.41 -1.72 6.46
CA PHE A 8 -3.87 -0.93 7.56
C PHE A 8 -3.65 0.54 7.20
N ILE A 9 -4.03 1.38 8.15
CA ILE A 9 -3.54 2.76 8.26
C ILE A 9 -2.69 2.83 9.53
N VAL A 10 -1.40 3.11 9.36
CA VAL A 10 -0.44 3.27 10.45
C VAL A 10 -0.23 4.77 10.69
N ARG A 11 -0.12 5.15 11.95
CA ARG A 11 0.18 6.51 12.38
C ARG A 11 1.19 6.52 13.52
N ASP A 12 2.01 7.55 13.59
CA ASP A 12 2.76 7.85 14.81
C ASP A 12 1.84 8.39 15.93
N ALA A 13 2.40 8.58 17.13
CA ALA A 13 1.65 9.02 18.30
C ALA A 13 0.92 10.36 18.06
N ASP A 14 1.57 11.27 17.34
CA ASP A 14 1.06 12.61 17.05
C ASP A 14 0.20 12.68 15.78
N ALA A 15 0.01 11.56 15.08
CA ALA A 15 -0.68 11.43 13.80
C ALA A 15 -0.14 12.32 12.67
N VAL A 16 1.12 12.74 12.75
CA VAL A 16 1.81 13.55 11.73
C VAL A 16 2.22 12.66 10.56
N ASN A 17 2.77 11.49 10.86
CA ASN A 17 3.19 10.54 9.83
C ASN A 17 2.14 9.45 9.67
N LEU A 18 1.46 9.47 8.52
CA LEU A 18 0.48 8.47 8.12
C LEU A 18 1.05 7.57 7.03
N GLN A 19 0.72 6.29 7.10
CA GLN A 19 1.06 5.31 6.08
C GLN A 19 -0.14 4.41 5.79
N ALA A 20 -0.38 4.13 4.51
CA ALA A 20 -1.33 3.13 4.07
C ALA A 20 -0.56 1.88 3.64
N ILE A 21 -0.98 0.71 4.16
CA ILE A 21 -0.36 -0.57 3.89
C ILE A 21 -1.43 -1.57 3.47
N GLN A 22 -1.26 -2.16 2.28
CA GLN A 22 -2.03 -3.30 1.80
C GLN A 22 -1.18 -4.57 1.97
N VAL A 23 -1.79 -5.70 2.29
CA VAL A 23 -1.08 -6.98 2.45
C VAL A 23 -1.70 -8.02 1.54
N CYS A 24 -0.85 -8.79 0.86
CA CYS A 24 -1.28 -9.96 0.11
C CYS A 24 -0.16 -11.00 0.09
N TRP A 25 -0.49 -12.26 -0.19
CA TRP A 25 0.56 -13.28 -0.33
C TRP A 25 1.41 -13.05 -1.59
N THR A 26 0.72 -12.89 -2.72
CA THR A 26 1.31 -12.62 -4.04
C THR A 26 0.38 -11.72 -4.86
N LEU A 27 0.95 -10.82 -5.67
CA LEU A 27 0.23 -10.00 -6.65
C LEU A 27 0.03 -10.79 -7.95
N THR A 28 -1.19 -11.26 -8.15
CA THR A 28 -1.61 -11.97 -9.36
C THR A 28 -2.45 -11.07 -10.25
N ALA A 29 -2.59 -11.43 -11.53
CA ALA A 29 -3.50 -10.70 -12.43
C ALA A 29 -4.94 -10.60 -11.90
N GLY A 30 -5.39 -11.57 -11.09
CA GLY A 30 -6.75 -11.61 -10.54
C GLY A 30 -6.99 -10.74 -9.30
N ASN A 31 -5.95 -10.39 -8.53
CA ASN A 31 -6.09 -9.56 -7.33
C ASN A 31 -5.48 -8.16 -7.48
N ARG A 32 -4.53 -7.97 -8.39
CA ARG A 32 -3.71 -6.74 -8.50
C ARG A 32 -4.55 -5.47 -8.58
N GLU A 33 -5.61 -5.47 -9.38
CA GLU A 33 -6.49 -4.31 -9.49
C GLU A 33 -7.19 -3.98 -8.17
N ARG A 34 -7.67 -5.00 -7.44
CA ARG A 34 -8.36 -4.81 -6.15
C ARG A 34 -7.39 -4.29 -5.09
N GLU A 35 -6.22 -4.92 -4.97
CA GLU A 35 -5.18 -4.53 -4.00
C GLU A 35 -4.69 -3.10 -4.26
N LEU A 36 -4.41 -2.75 -5.52
CA LEU A 36 -3.97 -1.40 -5.88
C LEU A 36 -5.07 -0.36 -5.65
N ARG A 37 -6.34 -0.65 -6.01
CA ARG A 37 -7.44 0.30 -5.83
C ARG A 37 -7.74 0.56 -4.36
N GLY A 38 -7.67 -0.47 -3.51
CA GLY A 38 -7.77 -0.32 -2.05
C GLY A 38 -6.75 0.64 -1.49
N LEU A 39 -5.47 0.41 -1.81
CA LEU A 39 -4.37 1.25 -1.39
C LEU A 39 -4.47 2.68 -1.95
N LEU A 40 -4.75 2.83 -3.25
CA LEU A 40 -4.88 4.13 -3.91
C LEU A 40 -6.01 4.98 -3.31
N ALA A 41 -7.17 4.37 -3.02
CA ALA A 41 -8.27 5.06 -2.39
C ALA A 41 -7.91 5.58 -0.98
N ALA A 42 -7.15 4.79 -0.21
CA ALA A 42 -6.63 5.23 1.09
C ALA A 42 -5.61 6.36 0.94
N MET A 43 -4.68 6.25 -0.01
CA MET A 43 -3.69 7.28 -0.30
C MET A 43 -4.34 8.60 -0.73
N GLU A 44 -5.37 8.55 -1.57
CA GLU A 44 -6.10 9.73 -2.01
C GLU A 44 -6.83 10.41 -0.84
N LYS A 45 -7.56 9.63 -0.04
CA LYS A 45 -8.32 10.13 1.11
C LYS A 45 -7.43 10.78 2.17
N LEU A 46 -6.21 10.28 2.35
CA LEU A 46 -5.25 10.75 3.35
C LEU A 46 -4.13 11.61 2.77
N SER A 47 -4.22 11.98 1.48
CA SER A 47 -3.20 12.77 0.76
C SER A 47 -1.77 12.21 0.86
N LEU A 48 -1.63 10.89 0.86
CA LEU A 48 -0.33 10.23 1.02
C LEU A 48 0.47 10.22 -0.30
N PRO A 49 1.75 10.63 -0.27
CA PRO A 49 2.63 10.54 -1.43
C PRO A 49 3.13 9.12 -1.69
N ARG A 50 3.07 8.23 -0.69
CA ARG A 50 3.60 6.87 -0.76
C ARG A 50 2.63 5.86 -0.15
N GLY A 51 2.49 4.72 -0.82
CA GLY A 51 1.78 3.55 -0.32
C GLY A 51 2.69 2.33 -0.31
N LEU A 52 2.37 1.35 0.53
CA LEU A 52 3.12 0.11 0.67
C LEU A 52 2.22 -1.09 0.44
N ILE A 53 2.69 -2.06 -0.35
CA ILE A 53 2.11 -3.40 -0.44
C ILE A 53 3.13 -4.36 0.14
N LEU A 54 2.75 -5.08 1.19
CA LEU A 54 3.56 -6.16 1.74
C LEU A 54 3.17 -7.49 1.09
N THR A 55 4.17 -8.20 0.58
CA THR A 55 4.05 -9.50 -0.09
C THR A 55 4.85 -10.57 0.62
N TYR A 56 4.72 -11.82 0.19
CA TYR A 56 5.59 -12.89 0.70
C TYR A 56 7.05 -12.72 0.22
N ASP A 57 7.27 -12.50 -1.08
CA ASP A 57 8.62 -12.42 -1.67
C ASP A 57 8.78 -11.48 -2.89
N GLU A 58 7.75 -10.72 -3.27
CA GLU A 58 7.78 -9.87 -4.46
C GLU A 58 8.26 -8.45 -4.16
N GLU A 59 9.14 -7.91 -5.02
CA GLU A 59 9.58 -6.52 -4.98
C GLU A 59 9.23 -5.79 -6.28
N GLU A 60 8.58 -4.63 -6.15
CA GLU A 60 8.19 -3.81 -7.29
C GLU A 60 8.05 -2.34 -6.88
N SER A 61 8.31 -1.41 -7.80
CA SER A 61 8.01 0.02 -7.59
C SER A 61 7.06 0.49 -8.68
N LEU A 62 5.86 0.88 -8.29
CA LEU A 62 4.78 1.25 -9.19
C LEU A 62 4.52 2.77 -9.15
N PRO A 63 4.51 3.46 -10.30
CA PRO A 63 3.97 4.81 -10.38
C PRO A 63 2.44 4.76 -10.18
N ALA A 64 1.90 5.68 -9.38
CA ALA A 64 0.46 5.76 -9.10
C ALA A 64 -0.19 6.97 -9.81
N ALA A 65 0.25 8.16 -9.43
CA ALA A 65 -0.18 9.46 -9.97
C ALA A 65 1.03 10.41 -9.90
N PRO A 66 0.99 11.62 -10.51
CA PRO A 66 2.10 12.57 -10.41
C PRO A 66 2.51 12.81 -8.95
N GLY A 67 3.76 12.52 -8.61
CA GLY A 67 4.29 12.65 -7.25
C GLY A 67 3.90 11.53 -6.27
N ARG A 68 3.15 10.50 -6.71
CA ARG A 68 2.76 9.35 -5.88
C ARG A 68 3.41 8.06 -6.34
N ARG A 69 3.84 7.23 -5.38
CA ARG A 69 4.48 5.93 -5.63
C ARG A 69 3.90 4.85 -4.72
N ILE A 70 3.77 3.64 -5.26
CA ILE A 70 3.50 2.43 -4.49
C ILE A 70 4.77 1.58 -4.49
N THR A 71 5.19 1.12 -3.32
CA THR A 71 6.27 0.15 -3.16
C THR A 71 5.66 -1.19 -2.80
N VAL A 72 6.04 -2.23 -3.53
CA VAL A 72 5.77 -3.64 -3.20
C VAL A 72 7.04 -4.21 -2.59
N MET A 73 6.94 -4.82 -1.42
CA MET A 73 8.09 -5.33 -0.68
C MET A 73 7.74 -6.61 0.10
N PRO A 74 8.65 -7.58 0.19
CA PRO A 74 8.49 -8.74 1.06
C PRO A 74 8.34 -8.32 2.51
N VAL A 75 7.38 -8.90 3.22
CA VAL A 75 7.11 -8.60 4.63
C VAL A 75 8.33 -8.86 5.51
N TRP A 76 9.12 -9.90 5.24
CA TRP A 76 10.34 -10.21 5.99
C TRP A 76 11.40 -9.13 5.83
N LYS A 77 11.49 -8.49 4.65
CA LYS A 77 12.42 -7.39 4.40
C LYS A 77 11.97 -6.13 5.12
N TRP A 78 10.67 -5.89 5.18
CA TRP A 78 10.09 -4.78 5.95
C TRP A 78 10.34 -4.93 7.45
N LEU A 79 10.19 -6.14 8.00
CA LEU A 79 10.39 -6.44 9.43
C LEU A 79 11.84 -6.33 9.91
N LEU A 80 12.82 -6.40 9.00
CA LEU A 80 14.24 -6.34 9.32
C LEU A 80 14.82 -4.91 9.30
N ASN A 81 14.00 -3.89 9.02
CA ASN A 81 14.39 -2.48 8.99
C ASN A 81 14.05 -1.73 10.27
#